data_AF-A0A6N2EAG4-F1
#
_entry.id   AF-A0A6N2EAG4-F1
#
_cell.length_a   1.000
_cell.length_b   1.000
_cell.length_c   1.000
_cell.angle_alpha   90.00
_cell.angle_beta   90.00
_cell.angle_gamma   90.00
#
_symmetry.space_group_name_H-M   'P 1'
#
loop_
_entity.id
_entity.type
_entity.pdbx_description
1 polymer ?
#
loop_
_entity_poly.entity_id
_entity_poly.type
_entity_poly.pdbx_seq_one_letter_code
_entity_poly.pdbx_strand_id
1 'polypeptide(L)'
;MPLGDLNHSFERIFRIVRDPKFLSMQGLGNEEAIFIQPYDVRKQNDVYTQIRSLHQRLQNDGIATSLLSLYDIAMGRFAERNQLQKLFEREQEIEKSKLLKHMEQMLGPE
;
A
#
# COMPACT_ATOMS: atom_id res chain seq x y z
N MET A 1 14.03 -3.38 13.85
CA MET A 1 14.89 -3.00 12.69
C MET A 1 14.90 -1.49 12.63
N PRO A 2 16.05 -0.80 12.69
CA PRO A 2 16.05 0.66 12.56
C PRO A 2 15.49 1.01 11.17
N LEU A 3 14.41 1.79 11.15
CA LEU A 3 13.80 2.31 9.93
C LEU A 3 14.82 3.29 9.32
N GLY A 4 15.62 2.78 8.38
CA GLY A 4 16.73 3.51 7.77
C GLY A 4 16.30 4.76 7.02
N ASP A 5 17.28 5.49 6.50
CA ASP A 5 17.04 6.64 5.62
C ASP A 5 16.08 6.28 4.48
N LEU A 6 15.06 7.11 4.27
CA LEU A 6 14.02 6.90 3.27
C LEU A 6 14.60 6.91 1.85
N ASN A 7 15.51 7.84 1.57
CA ASN A 7 16.15 7.94 0.25
C ASN A 7 16.99 6.70 -0.03
N HIS A 8 17.77 6.25 0.96
CA HIS A 8 18.56 5.02 0.83
C HIS A 8 17.65 3.79 0.59
N SER A 9 16.49 3.75 1.25
CA SER A 9 15.51 2.69 1.08
C SER A 9 14.93 2.66 -0.34
N PHE A 10 14.54 3.82 -0.88
CA PHE A 10 13.99 3.92 -2.24
C PHE A 10 15.04 3.70 -3.33
N GLU A 11 16.29 4.13 -3.13
CA GLU A 11 17.39 3.77 -4.04
C GLU A 11 17.64 2.26 -4.06
N ARG A 12 17.60 1.59 -2.90
CA ARG A 12 17.70 0.13 -2.84
C ARG A 12 16.52 -0.53 -3.55
N ILE A 13 15.29 -0.06 -3.34
CA ILE A 13 14.11 -0.59 -4.04
C ILE A 13 14.29 -0.45 -5.55
N PHE A 14 14.65 0.74 -6.03
CA PHE A 14 14.88 0.99 -7.46
C PHE A 14 15.87 0.00 -8.06
N ARG A 15 17.01 -0.25 -7.39
CA ARG A 15 18.01 -1.23 -7.83
C ARG A 15 17.46 -2.65 -7.91
N ILE A 16 16.61 -3.05 -6.96
CA ILE A 16 16.00 -4.39 -6.94
C ILE A 16 14.98 -4.52 -8.07
N VAL A 17 14.03 -3.59 -8.17
CA VAL A 17 12.89 -3.75 -9.09
C VAL A 17 13.26 -3.56 -10.56
N ARG A 18 14.40 -2.93 -10.85
CA ARG A 18 14.96 -2.82 -12.21
C ARG A 18 15.84 -4.01 -12.61
N ASP A 19 16.20 -4.88 -11.67
CA ASP A 19 17.10 -6.00 -11.93
C ASP A 19 16.41 -6.99 -12.88
N PRO A 20 17.05 -7.41 -14.00
CA PRO A 20 16.46 -8.38 -14.92
C PRO A 20 16.03 -9.69 -14.26
N LYS A 21 16.71 -10.14 -13.19
CA LYS A 21 16.33 -11.34 -12.42
C LYS A 21 15.03 -11.14 -11.65
N PHE A 22 14.82 -9.94 -11.11
CA PHE A 22 13.58 -9.58 -10.45
C PHE A 22 12.42 -9.53 -11.45
N LEU A 23 12.63 -8.86 -12.60
CA LEU A 23 11.64 -8.74 -13.66
C LEU A 23 11.28 -10.09 -14.30
N SER A 24 12.25 -11.00 -14.40
CA SER A 24 12.03 -12.37 -14.90
C SER A 24 11.57 -13.35 -13.81
N MET A 25 11.25 -12.87 -12.61
CA MET A 25 10.71 -13.70 -11.51
C MET A 25 11.62 -14.90 -11.18
N GLN A 26 12.93 -14.75 -11.36
CA GLN A 26 13.88 -15.84 -11.13
C GLN A 26 14.03 -16.13 -9.63
N GLY A 27 14.03 -17.41 -9.27
CA GLY A 27 14.30 -17.86 -7.89
C GLY A 27 13.09 -17.93 -6.97
N LEU A 28 11.86 -17.78 -7.49
CA LEU A 28 10.62 -17.76 -6.70
C LEU A 28 10.03 -19.14 -6.40
N GLY A 29 10.65 -20.25 -6.83
CA GLY A 29 10.28 -21.60 -6.38
C GLY A 29 8.79 -21.97 -6.56
N ASN A 30 8.12 -21.45 -7.59
CA ASN A 30 6.68 -21.59 -7.87
C ASN A 30 5.70 -20.84 -6.91
N GLU A 31 6.14 -19.89 -6.11
CA GLU A 31 5.24 -19.05 -5.30
C GLU A 31 4.87 -17.72 -5.98
N GLU A 32 3.67 -17.19 -5.70
CA GLU A 32 3.31 -15.82 -6.04
C GLU A 32 4.14 -14.84 -5.19
N ALA A 33 4.97 -14.02 -5.84
CA ALA A 33 5.89 -13.14 -5.14
C ALA A 33 5.23 -11.85 -4.66
N ILE A 34 5.17 -11.67 -3.34
CA ILE A 34 4.79 -10.40 -2.71
C ILE A 34 6.01 -9.83 -1.99
N PHE A 35 6.42 -8.63 -2.38
CA PHE A 35 7.54 -7.93 -1.75
C PHE A 35 7.02 -6.79 -0.89
N ILE A 36 7.35 -6.80 0.41
CA ILE A 36 6.88 -5.80 1.38
C ILE A 36 8.05 -4.94 1.86
N GLN A 37 7.94 -3.62 1.66
CA GLN A 37 8.83 -2.64 2.28
C GLN A 37 8.15 -2.01 3.50
N PRO A 38 8.58 -2.32 4.74
CA PRO A 38 8.12 -1.57 5.91
C PRO A 38 8.73 -0.16 5.92
N TYR A 39 7.96 0.79 6.46
CA TYR A 39 8.40 2.18 6.65
C TYR A 39 7.78 2.75 7.94
N ASP A 40 8.31 3.88 8.40
CA ASP A 40 7.75 4.61 9.53
C ASP A 40 6.48 5.35 9.11
N VAL A 41 5.33 5.02 9.72
CA VAL A 41 4.05 5.67 9.39
C VAL A 41 4.11 7.20 9.50
N ARG A 42 4.97 7.75 10.37
CA ARG A 42 5.17 9.19 10.50
C ARG A 42 5.74 9.85 9.24
N LYS A 43 6.32 9.05 8.33
CA LYS A 43 6.89 9.48 7.03
C LYS A 43 5.96 9.18 5.85
N GLN A 44 4.69 8.85 6.08
CA GLN A 44 3.77 8.41 5.02
C GLN A 44 3.69 9.39 3.83
N ASN A 45 3.63 10.70 4.08
CA ASN A 45 3.57 11.70 3.01
C ASN A 45 4.83 11.70 2.14
N ASP A 46 6.00 11.58 2.76
CA ASP A 46 7.27 11.48 2.04
C ASP A 46 7.34 10.18 1.24
N VAL A 47 6.86 9.07 1.82
CA VAL A 47 6.78 7.76 1.16
C VAL A 47 5.90 7.82 -0.08
N TYR A 48 4.72 8.47 -0.01
CA TYR A 48 3.86 8.64 -1.18
C TYR A 48 4.53 9.45 -2.29
N THR A 49 5.27 10.50 -1.91
CA THR A 49 6.05 11.29 -2.86
C THR A 49 7.14 10.43 -3.52
N GLN A 50 7.86 9.64 -2.73
CA GLN A 50 8.91 8.74 -3.22
C GLN A 50 8.38 7.61 -4.10
N ILE A 51 7.19 7.06 -3.80
CA ILE A 51 6.51 6.06 -4.65
C ILE A 51 6.23 6.64 -6.04
N ARG A 52 5.71 7.87 -6.11
CA ARG A 52 5.46 8.54 -7.41
C ARG A 52 6.76 8.79 -8.18
N SER A 53 7.80 9.26 -7.50
CA SER A 53 9.12 9.47 -8.10
C SER A 53 9.74 8.16 -8.61
N LEU A 54 9.64 7.08 -7.84
CA LEU A 54 10.10 5.74 -8.23
C LEU A 54 9.34 5.24 -9.47
N HIS A 55 8.02 5.37 -9.48
CA HIS A 55 7.17 4.98 -10.61
C HIS A 55 7.57 5.74 -11.89
N GLN A 56 7.71 7.07 -11.82
CA GLN A 56 8.15 7.87 -12.96
C GLN A 56 9.54 7.49 -13.45
N ARG A 57 10.48 7.24 -12.52
CA ARG A 57 11.84 6.82 -12.86
C ARG A 57 11.86 5.47 -13.58
N LEU A 58 11.05 4.51 -13.13
CA LEU A 58 10.93 3.20 -13.80
C LEU A 58 10.34 3.34 -15.21
N GLN A 59 9.31 4.17 -15.38
CA GLN A 59 8.74 4.45 -16.70
C GLN A 59 9.77 5.09 -17.65
N ASN A 60 10.58 6.04 -17.16
CA ASN A 60 11.65 6.66 -17.93
C ASN A 60 12.75 5.67 -18.34
N ASP A 61 13.00 4.65 -17.51
CA ASP A 61 13.90 3.52 -17.82
C ASP A 61 13.26 2.47 -18.77
N GLY A 62 12.05 2.72 -19.28
CA GLY A 62 11.33 1.82 -20.17
C GLY A 62 10.64 0.64 -19.46
N ILE A 63 10.54 0.68 -18.13
CA ILE A 63 9.91 -0.36 -17.31
C ILE A 63 8.45 0.02 -17.05
N ALA A 64 7.53 -0.71 -17.68
CA ALA A 64 6.10 -0.53 -17.46
C ALA A 64 5.72 -0.95 -16.03
N THR A 65 5.03 -0.07 -15.32
CA THR A 65 4.55 -0.31 -13.95
C THR A 65 3.13 0.23 -13.78
N SER A 66 2.35 -0.40 -12.90
CA SER A 66 1.04 0.09 -12.49
C SER A 66 1.11 0.49 -11.02
N LEU A 67 0.70 1.73 -10.72
CA LEU A 67 0.65 2.23 -9.35
C LEU A 67 -0.77 2.09 -8.81
N LEU A 68 -0.94 1.22 -7.81
CA LEU A 68 -2.22 0.96 -7.15
C LEU A 68 -2.13 1.31 -5.66
N SER A 69 -3.16 1.97 -5.14
CA SER A 69 -3.30 2.31 -3.73
C SER A 69 -4.46 1.52 -3.14
N LEU A 70 -4.15 0.49 -2.32
CA LEU A 70 -5.17 -0.30 -1.65
C LEU A 70 -6.04 0.55 -0.72
N TYR A 71 -5.46 1.61 -0.14
CA TYR A 71 -6.18 2.56 0.68
C TYR A 71 -7.22 3.33 -0.15
N ASP A 72 -6.82 3.91 -1.28
CA ASP A 72 -7.75 4.67 -2.13
C ASP A 72 -8.87 3.78 -2.68
N ILE A 73 -8.54 2.53 -3.03
CA ILE A 73 -9.53 1.53 -3.48
C ILE A 73 -10.53 1.24 -2.35
N ALA A 74 -10.06 0.97 -1.13
CA ALA A 74 -10.95 0.71 0.01
C ALA A 74 -11.83 1.92 0.34
N MET A 75 -11.24 3.12 0.37
CA MET A 75 -11.96 4.37 0.62
C MET A 75 -13.00 4.67 -0.45
N GLY A 76 -12.70 4.39 -1.72
CA GLY A 76 -13.65 4.49 -2.83
C GLY A 76 -14.90 3.64 -2.60
N ARG A 77 -14.72 2.35 -2.23
CA ARG A 77 -15.84 1.44 -1.92
C ARG A 77 -16.69 1.93 -0.75
N PHE A 78 -16.04 2.46 0.28
CA PHE A 78 -16.75 3.02 1.43
C PHE A 78 -17.56 4.27 1.09
N ALA A 79 -17.01 5.13 0.23
CA ALA A 79 -17.67 6.35 -0.23
C ALA A 79 -18.92 6.05 -1.05
N GLU A 80 -18.86 5.09 -1.99
CA GLU A 80 -20.00 4.67 -2.83
C GLU A 80 -21.24 4.27 -2.01
N ARG A 81 -21.03 3.71 -0.81
CA ARG A 81 -22.11 3.18 0.05
C ARG A 81 -22.44 4.11 1.22
N ASN A 82 -21.78 5.26 1.31
CA ASN A 82 -21.80 6.18 2.43
C ASN A 82 -21.60 5.47 3.79
N GLN A 83 -20.80 4.39 3.80
CA GLN A 83 -20.70 3.47 4.95
C GLN A 83 -19.99 4.12 6.13
N LEU A 84 -18.88 4.82 5.86
CA LEU A 84 -18.11 5.51 6.91
C LEU A 84 -18.94 6.61 7.58
N GLN A 85 -19.73 7.36 6.81
CA GLN A 85 -20.58 8.40 7.37
C GLN A 85 -21.62 7.82 8.34
N LYS A 86 -22.30 6.73 7.94
CA LYS A 86 -23.24 6.02 8.81
C LYS A 86 -22.57 5.43 10.05
N LEU A 87 -21.30 5.01 9.92
CA LEU A 87 -20.51 4.52 11.04
C LEU A 87 -20.21 5.66 12.03
N PHE A 88 -19.76 6.81 11.55
CA PHE A 88 -19.44 7.99 12.38
C PHE A 88 -20.67 8.53 13.12
N GLU A 89 -21.83 8.53 12.47
CA GLU A 89 -23.10 8.93 13.10
C GLU A 89 -23.47 8.07 14.32
N ARG A 90 -23.04 6.81 14.33
CA ARG A 90 -23.37 5.84 15.38
C ARG A 90 -22.17 5.50 16.27
N GLU A 91 -21.00 6.06 15.99
CA GLU A 91 -19.72 5.68 16.62
C GLU A 91 -19.78 5.84 18.14
N GLN A 92 -20.38 6.94 18.64
CA GLN A 92 -20.50 7.22 20.07
C GLN A 92 -21.43 6.25 20.82
N GLU A 93 -22.32 5.57 20.10
CA GLU A 93 -23.32 4.64 20.67
C GLU A 93 -22.85 3.19 20.63
N ILE A 94 -21.75 2.91 19.92
CA ILE A 94 -21.24 1.56 19.69
C ILE A 94 -20.04 1.32 20.60
N GLU A 95 -20.06 0.22 21.36
CA GLU A 95 -18.88 -0.19 22.11
C GLU A 95 -17.68 -0.45 21.19
N LYS A 96 -16.49 -0.04 21.62
CA LYS A 96 -15.24 -0.15 20.86
C LYS A 96 -15.01 -1.54 20.23
N SER A 97 -15.31 -2.61 20.95
CA SER A 97 -15.16 -3.99 20.45
C SER A 97 -16.13 -4.32 19.30
N LYS A 98 -17.36 -3.80 19.35
CA LYS A 98 -18.36 -3.93 18.29
C LYS A 98 -18.03 -3.04 17.10
N LEU A 99 -17.48 -1.85 17.35
CA LEU A 99 -17.03 -0.93 16.31
C LEU A 99 -15.93 -1.60 15.45
N LEU A 100 -14.91 -2.17 16.10
CA LEU A 100 -13.85 -2.89 15.40
C LEU A 100 -14.39 -4.01 14.52
N LYS A 101 -15.26 -4.87 15.07
CA LYS A 101 -15.90 -5.96 14.29
C LYS A 101 -16.68 -5.45 13.10
N HIS A 102 -17.38 -4.32 13.25
CA HIS A 102 -18.13 -3.70 12.16
C HIS A 102 -17.17 -3.22 11.06
N MET A 103 -16.06 -2.57 11.42
CA MET A 103 -15.04 -2.12 10.47
C MET A 103 -14.36 -3.29 9.74
N GLU A 104 -14.07 -4.40 10.44
CA GLU A 104 -13.54 -5.62 9.83
C GLU A 104 -14.52 -6.21 8.81
N GLN A 105 -15.82 -6.24 9.14
CA GLN A 105 -16.87 -6.71 8.22
C GLN A 105 -17.03 -5.81 7.00
N MET A 106 -16.83 -4.50 7.14
CA MET A 106 -16.88 -3.56 6.00
C MET A 106 -15.82 -3.85 4.93
N LEU A 107 -14.68 -4.46 5.31
CA LEU A 107 -13.59 -4.84 4.41
C LEU A 107 -13.70 -6.28 3.88
N GLY A 108 -14.72 -7.03 4.31
CA GLY A 108 -14.92 -8.41 3.90
C GLY A 108 -15.26 -8.54 2.41
N PRO A 109 -14.92 -9.69 1.78
CA PRO A 109 -15.41 -10.00 0.44
C PRO A 109 -16.95 -10.10 0.44
N GLU A 110 -17.57 -9.73 -0.67
CA GLU A 110 -19.02 -9.91 -0.89
C GLU A 110 -19.38 -11.36 -1.22
#